data_AF-A0A9C9KRP4-F1
#
_entry.id   AF-A0A9C9KRP4-F1
#
_cell.length_a   1.000
_cell.length_b   1.000
_cell.length_c   1.000
_cell.angle_alpha   90.00
_cell.angle_beta   90.00
_cell.angle_gamma   90.00
#
_symmetry.space_group_name_H-M   'P 1'
#
loop_
_entity.id
_entity.type
_entity.pdbx_description
1 polymer ?
#
loop_
_entity_poly.entity_id
_entity_poly.type
_entity_poly.pdbx_seq_one_letter_code
_entity_poly.pdbx_strand_id
1 'polypeptide(L)'
;MALRRRKFDSLIIGAGGGGLRAALQLSQADAQVAVVSKVFPTRSHTVAAQGGVNAALANVSEDNWHWHMFDTIKGSDYLGDQDAIEYMCRAASRIVYELEHSGVPFSRLDNGRIYQRAFGGQSKNFGGDQA
;
A
#
# COMPACT_ATOMS: atom_id res chain seq x y z
N MET A 1 25.94 -23.89 26.40
CA MET A 1 25.21 -22.63 26.68
C MET A 1 23.79 -22.76 26.17
N ALA A 2 22.78 -22.39 26.97
CA ALA A 2 21.37 -22.43 26.54
C ALA A 2 20.99 -21.13 25.80
N LEU A 3 20.44 -21.26 24.59
CA LEU A 3 19.92 -20.12 23.82
C LEU A 3 18.71 -19.49 24.53
N ARG A 4 18.68 -18.15 24.61
CA ARG A 4 17.56 -17.39 25.22
C ARG A 4 16.31 -17.50 24.34
N ARG A 5 15.17 -17.82 24.95
CA ARG A 5 13.86 -17.94 24.29
C ARG A 5 12.92 -16.82 24.76
N ARG A 6 12.14 -16.25 23.84
CA ARG A 6 11.06 -15.30 24.10
C ARG A 6 9.81 -15.76 23.34
N LYS A 7 8.63 -15.62 23.94
CA LYS A 7 7.34 -16.08 23.38
C LYS A 7 6.46 -14.87 23.07
N PHE A 8 5.83 -14.89 21.90
CA PHE A 8 4.91 -13.90 21.35
C PHE A 8 3.89 -14.65 20.49
N ASP A 9 2.74 -14.04 20.20
CA ASP A 9 1.73 -14.63 19.30
C ASP A 9 2.14 -14.51 17.84
N SER A 10 2.93 -13.47 17.50
CA SER A 10 3.43 -13.25 16.14
C SER A 10 4.83 -12.64 16.14
N LEU A 11 5.65 -13.05 15.17
CA LEU A 11 6.98 -12.50 14.89
C LEU A 11 7.00 -11.90 13.49
N ILE A 12 7.19 -10.58 13.41
CA ILE A 12 7.38 -9.85 12.17
C ILE A 12 8.88 -9.58 11.98
N ILE A 13 9.44 -10.06 10.87
CA ILE A 13 10.84 -9.85 10.51
C ILE A 13 10.91 -8.75 9.43
N GLY A 14 11.24 -7.53 9.85
CA GLY A 14 11.33 -6.34 9.02
C GLY A 14 10.38 -5.23 9.46
N ALA A 15 10.91 -4.01 9.61
CA ALA A 15 10.16 -2.83 10.05
C ALA A 15 10.02 -1.75 8.95
N GLY A 16 9.84 -2.19 7.69
CA GLY A 16 9.40 -1.33 6.60
C GLY A 16 7.88 -1.14 6.59
N GLY A 17 7.33 -0.49 5.54
CA GLY A 17 5.89 -0.18 5.47
C GLY A 17 4.98 -1.38 5.68
N GLY A 18 5.22 -2.49 4.96
CA GLY A 18 4.42 -3.72 5.11
C GLY A 18 4.52 -4.36 6.49
N GLY A 19 5.73 -4.45 7.04
CA GLY A 19 5.95 -5.04 8.36
C GLY A 19 5.33 -4.22 9.50
N LEU A 20 5.46 -2.90 9.45
CA LEU A 20 4.83 -2.01 10.44
C LEU A 20 3.30 -2.00 10.31
N ARG A 21 2.75 -2.00 9.08
CA ARG A 21 1.29 -2.06 8.89
C ARG A 21 0.71 -3.38 9.38
N ALA A 22 1.40 -4.50 9.17
CA ALA A 22 1.01 -5.81 9.69
C ALA A 22 1.09 -5.84 11.22
N ALA A 23 2.20 -5.38 11.80
CA ALA A 23 2.38 -5.33 13.25
C ALA A 23 1.31 -4.46 13.94
N LEU A 24 0.98 -3.30 13.35
CA LEU A 24 -0.08 -2.43 13.83
C LEU A 24 -1.43 -3.14 13.82
N GLN A 25 -1.80 -3.81 12.71
CA GLN A 25 -3.09 -4.51 12.63
C GLN A 25 -3.21 -5.65 13.64
N LEU A 26 -2.15 -6.45 13.78
CA LEU A 26 -2.10 -7.56 14.72
C LEU A 26 -2.18 -7.05 16.17
N SER A 27 -1.46 -5.98 16.49
CA SER A 27 -1.52 -5.36 17.82
C SER A 27 -2.89 -4.74 18.12
N GLN A 28 -3.58 -4.18 17.13
CA GLN A 28 -4.96 -3.69 17.28
C GLN A 28 -5.98 -4.81 17.46
N ALA A 29 -5.62 -6.04 17.06
CA ALA A 29 -6.39 -7.25 17.32
C ALA A 29 -5.91 -7.99 18.59
N ASP A 30 -5.29 -7.25 19.52
CA ASP A 30 -4.81 -7.73 20.83
C ASP A 30 -3.74 -8.83 20.81
N ALA A 31 -3.09 -9.07 19.67
CA ALA A 31 -1.98 -10.02 19.59
C ALA A 31 -0.68 -9.45 20.20
N GLN A 32 0.08 -10.26 20.93
CA GLN A 32 1.44 -9.91 21.34
C GLN A 32 2.40 -10.06 20.15
N VAL A 33 2.82 -8.94 19.57
CA VAL A 33 3.66 -8.93 18.37
C VAL A 33 5.11 -8.53 18.71
N ALA A 34 6.07 -9.34 18.26
CA ALA A 34 7.48 -8.94 18.21
C ALA A 34 7.84 -8.45 16.80
N VAL A 35 8.34 -7.22 16.69
CA VAL A 35 8.90 -6.70 15.43
C VAL A 35 10.41 -6.67 15.55
N VAL A 36 11.09 -7.43 14.69
CA VAL A 36 12.56 -7.52 14.64
C VAL A 36 13.04 -6.90 13.34
N SER A 37 13.92 -5.91 13.44
CA SER A 37 14.51 -5.25 12.28
C SER A 37 16.01 -5.11 12.44
N LYS A 38 16.74 -5.31 11.34
CA LYS A 38 18.21 -5.14 11.29
C LYS A 38 18.65 -3.68 11.23
N VAL A 39 17.71 -2.76 10.99
CA VAL A 39 17.91 -1.31 11.01
C VAL A 39 16.80 -0.65 11.82
N PHE A 40 17.04 0.57 12.29
CA PHE A 40 15.98 1.38 12.89
C PHE A 40 14.82 1.56 11.90
N PRO A 41 13.54 1.46 12.31
CA PRO A 41 12.39 1.34 11.40
C PRO A 41 12.33 2.39 10.28
N THR A 42 12.55 3.67 10.59
CA THR A 42 12.53 4.77 9.60
C THR A 42 13.75 4.83 8.69
N ARG A 43 14.68 3.87 8.81
CA ARG A 43 15.80 3.66 7.89
C ARG A 43 15.58 2.47 6.94
N SER A 44 14.40 1.84 6.98
CA SER A 44 13.98 0.84 6.00
C SER A 44 13.81 1.47 4.62
N HIS A 45 14.00 0.71 3.55
CA HIS A 45 14.01 1.25 2.18
C HIS A 45 12.67 1.88 1.74
N THR A 46 11.56 1.59 2.41
CA THR A 46 10.28 2.32 2.24
C THR A 46 10.47 3.84 2.34
N VAL A 47 11.41 4.33 3.16
CA VAL A 47 11.69 5.77 3.30
C VAL A 47 12.20 6.44 2.01
N ALA A 48 12.75 5.65 1.08
CA ALA A 48 13.30 6.14 -0.18
C ALA A 48 12.26 6.16 -1.32
N ALA A 49 11.03 5.69 -1.08
CA ALA A 49 9.97 5.77 -2.08
C ALA A 49 9.61 7.23 -2.36
N GLN A 50 9.54 7.60 -3.65
CA GLN A 50 9.28 8.99 -4.07
C GLN A 50 7.94 9.13 -4.81
N GLY A 51 7.61 8.17 -5.67
CA GLY A 51 6.62 8.39 -6.71
C GLY A 51 5.17 8.55 -6.22
N GLY A 52 4.75 7.76 -5.24
CA GLY A 52 3.40 7.77 -4.71
C GLY A 52 2.87 6.37 -4.43
N VAL A 53 1.56 6.28 -4.21
CA VAL A 53 0.79 5.04 -4.04
C VAL A 53 -0.43 5.10 -4.95
N ASN A 54 -0.71 4.02 -5.68
CA ASN A 54 -1.82 3.97 -6.61
C ASN A 54 -3.11 3.57 -5.90
N ALA A 55 -4.16 4.35 -6.11
CA ALA A 55 -5.52 4.03 -5.71
C ALA A 55 -6.51 4.76 -6.62
N ALA A 56 -7.59 4.08 -7.00
CA ALA A 56 -8.65 4.67 -7.80
C ALA A 56 -9.55 5.55 -6.92
N LEU A 57 -9.06 6.76 -6.60
CA LEU A 57 -9.76 7.73 -5.74
C LEU A 57 -10.70 8.65 -6.51
N ALA A 58 -10.53 8.74 -7.83
CA ALA A 58 -11.27 9.67 -8.69
C ALA A 58 -11.23 11.15 -8.23
N ASN A 59 -10.09 11.61 -7.67
CA ASN A 59 -9.96 13.00 -7.20
C ASN A 59 -9.60 13.98 -8.33
N VAL A 60 -8.93 13.51 -9.40
CA VAL A 60 -8.50 14.34 -10.55
C VAL A 60 -9.41 14.14 -11.76
N SER A 61 -9.83 12.91 -12.02
CA SER A 61 -10.78 12.57 -13.07
C SER A 61 -11.55 11.31 -12.67
N GLU A 62 -12.61 10.97 -13.40
CA GLU A 62 -13.32 9.71 -13.18
C GLU A 62 -12.35 8.52 -13.24
N ASP A 63 -12.50 7.59 -12.30
CA ASP A 63 -11.61 6.46 -12.12
C ASP A 63 -12.41 5.25 -11.61
N ASN A 64 -11.89 4.05 -11.86
CA ASN A 64 -12.51 2.80 -11.49
C ASN A 64 -11.44 1.77 -11.13
N TRP A 65 -11.60 1.10 -9.98
CA TRP A 65 -10.65 0.08 -9.54
C TRP A 65 -10.52 -1.09 -10.54
N HIS A 66 -11.53 -1.33 -11.40
CA HIS A 66 -11.43 -2.31 -12.50
C HIS A 66 -10.42 -1.87 -13.58
N TRP A 67 -10.27 -0.56 -13.84
CA TRP A 67 -9.26 -0.07 -14.77
C TRP A 67 -7.86 -0.24 -14.19
N HIS A 68 -7.69 0.08 -12.89
CA HIS A 68 -6.45 -0.21 -12.16
C HIS A 68 -6.11 -1.70 -12.15
N MET A 69 -7.11 -2.58 -11.98
CA MET A 69 -6.94 -4.04 -12.07
C MET A 69 -6.48 -4.45 -13.47
N PHE A 70 -7.13 -3.95 -14.52
CA PHE A 70 -6.74 -4.21 -15.91
C PHE A 70 -5.29 -3.80 -16.20
N ASP A 71 -4.91 -2.57 -15.82
CA ASP A 71 -3.56 -2.06 -16.00
C ASP A 71 -2.54 -2.91 -15.23
N THR A 72 -2.89 -3.38 -14.04
CA THR A 72 -2.02 -4.25 -13.24
C THR A 72 -1.85 -5.64 -13.87
N ILE A 73 -2.93 -6.25 -14.36
CA ILE A 73 -2.89 -7.55 -15.04
C ILE A 73 -2.05 -7.44 -16.31
N LYS A 74 -2.33 -6.45 -17.15
CA LYS A 74 -1.57 -6.17 -18.37
C LYS A 74 -0.10 -5.87 -18.06
N GLY A 75 0.16 -5.02 -17.05
CA GLY A 75 1.51 -4.64 -16.63
C GLY A 75 2.32 -5.79 -16.03
N SER A 76 1.64 -6.79 -15.45
CA SER A 76 2.27 -8.04 -15.00
C SER A 76 2.57 -9.02 -16.14
N ASP A 77 2.32 -8.63 -17.39
CA ASP A 77 2.39 -9.49 -18.57
C ASP A 77 1.55 -10.78 -18.40
N TYR A 78 0.37 -10.63 -17.78
CA TYR A 78 -0.58 -11.71 -17.46
C TYR A 78 -0.03 -12.84 -16.58
N LEU A 79 1.14 -12.67 -15.95
CA LEU A 79 1.71 -13.63 -15.00
C LEU A 79 1.28 -13.38 -13.56
N GLY A 80 0.60 -12.27 -13.28
CA GLY A 80 0.09 -11.96 -11.95
C GLY A 80 -1.18 -12.74 -11.59
N ASP A 81 -1.22 -13.23 -10.35
CA ASP A 81 -2.41 -13.88 -9.79
C ASP A 81 -3.56 -12.88 -9.68
N GLN A 82 -4.59 -13.08 -10.51
CA GLN A 82 -5.62 -12.06 -10.72
C GLN A 82 -6.53 -11.86 -9.49
N ASP A 83 -6.69 -12.88 -8.66
CA ASP A 83 -7.43 -12.80 -7.39
C ASP A 83 -6.69 -11.91 -6.37
N ALA A 84 -5.37 -12.04 -6.28
CA ALA A 84 -4.54 -11.16 -5.46
C ALA A 84 -4.54 -9.71 -5.99
N ILE A 85 -4.46 -9.54 -7.32
CA ILE A 85 -4.54 -8.22 -7.96
C ILE A 85 -5.91 -7.59 -7.72
N GLU A 86 -7.00 -8.33 -7.89
CA GLU A 86 -8.36 -7.87 -7.62
C GLU A 86 -8.48 -7.35 -6.17
N TYR A 87 -8.04 -8.16 -5.20
CA TYR A 87 -8.07 -7.77 -3.79
C TYR A 87 -7.29 -6.47 -3.55
N MET A 88 -6.07 -6.38 -4.10
CA MET A 88 -5.22 -5.20 -3.99
C MET A 88 -5.88 -3.95 -4.57
N CYS A 89 -6.33 -4.00 -5.82
CA CYS A 89 -6.91 -2.85 -6.52
C CYS A 89 -8.23 -2.39 -5.88
N ARG A 90 -9.07 -3.33 -5.44
CA ARG A 90 -10.33 -3.03 -4.75
C ARG A 90 -10.09 -2.43 -3.35
N ALA A 91 -9.08 -2.90 -2.62
CA ALA A 91 -8.77 -2.40 -1.28
C ALA A 91 -8.02 -1.06 -1.28
N ALA A 92 -7.30 -0.73 -2.36
CA ALA A 92 -6.36 0.39 -2.42
C ALA A 92 -6.95 1.73 -1.93
N SER A 93 -8.13 2.12 -2.44
CA SER A 93 -8.75 3.41 -2.09
C SER A 93 -9.04 3.53 -0.60
N ARG A 94 -9.58 2.48 0.02
CA ARG A 94 -9.82 2.43 1.47
C ARG A 94 -8.52 2.56 2.26
N ILE A 95 -7.47 1.84 1.85
CA ILE A 95 -6.19 1.86 2.56
C ILE A 95 -5.49 3.22 2.43
N VAL A 96 -5.57 3.88 1.28
CA VAL A 96 -5.01 5.23 1.11
C VAL A 96 -5.71 6.25 2.01
N TYR A 97 -7.03 6.20 2.14
CA TYR A 97 -7.74 7.04 3.11
C TYR A 97 -7.40 6.69 4.56
N GLU A 98 -7.20 5.41 4.90
CA GLU A 98 -6.75 5.01 6.24
C GLU A 98 -5.38 5.61 6.60
N LEU A 99 -4.46 5.64 5.63
CA LEU A 99 -3.16 6.31 5.79
C LEU A 99 -3.33 7.83 5.96
N GLU A 100 -4.23 8.45 5.20
CA GLU A 100 -4.53 9.88 5.31
C GLU A 100 -5.09 10.23 6.70
N HIS A 101 -6.06 9.45 7.19
CA HIS A 101 -6.61 9.61 8.54
C HIS A 101 -5.58 9.32 9.65
N SER A 102 -4.56 8.50 9.35
CA SER A 102 -3.41 8.26 10.24
C SER A 102 -2.37 9.39 10.20
N GLY A 103 -2.64 10.47 9.45
CA GLY A 103 -1.83 11.68 9.39
C GLY A 103 -0.73 11.67 8.33
N VAL A 104 -0.78 10.77 7.34
CA VAL A 104 0.15 10.84 6.20
C VAL A 104 -0.07 12.16 5.44
N PRO A 105 0.96 13.00 5.27
CA PRO A 105 0.81 14.34 4.71
C PRO A 105 0.78 14.30 3.18
N PHE A 106 -0.29 13.72 2.60
CA PHE A 106 -0.51 13.78 1.16
C PHE A 106 -0.63 15.22 0.68
N SER A 107 0.02 15.53 -0.45
CA SER A 107 -0.24 16.76 -1.20
C SER A 107 -1.72 16.87 -1.56
N ARG A 108 -2.22 18.10 -1.68
CA ARG A 108 -3.65 18.37 -1.87
C ARG A 108 -3.90 19.11 -3.17
N LEU A 109 -5.10 18.87 -3.72
CA LEU A 109 -5.71 19.72 -4.73
C LEU A 109 -6.29 20.99 -4.04
N ASP A 110 -6.66 21.99 -4.85
CA ASP A 110 -7.27 23.24 -4.34
C ASP A 110 -8.57 22.98 -3.56
N ASN A 111 -9.27 21.88 -3.86
CA ASN A 111 -10.49 21.46 -3.16
C ASN A 111 -10.23 20.63 -1.89
N GLY A 112 -8.97 20.49 -1.47
CA GLY A 112 -8.57 19.76 -0.26
C GLY A 112 -8.50 18.24 -0.39
N ARG A 113 -8.86 17.66 -1.53
CA ARG A 113 -8.72 16.22 -1.77
C ARG A 113 -7.26 15.83 -2.01
N ILE A 114 -6.94 14.55 -1.83
CA ILE A 114 -5.61 13.99 -2.09
C ILE A 114 -5.26 14.21 -3.58
N TYR A 115 -4.11 14.84 -3.82
CA TYR A 115 -3.54 15.01 -5.16
C TYR A 115 -3.16 13.65 -5.77
N GLN A 116 -3.57 13.42 -7.02
CA GLN A 116 -3.14 12.28 -7.85
C GLN A 116 -2.34 12.81 -9.04
N ARG A 117 -1.33 12.07 -9.48
CA ARG A 117 -0.52 12.39 -10.66
C ARG A 117 -0.51 11.24 -11.64
N ALA A 118 -0.36 11.54 -12.92
CA ALA A 118 -0.14 10.52 -13.93
C ALA A 118 1.13 9.69 -13.61
N PHE A 119 1.07 8.40 -13.88
CA PHE A 119 2.20 7.49 -13.76
C PHE A 119 2.23 6.52 -14.96
N GLY A 120 3.36 5.84 -15.14
CA GLY A 120 3.54 4.92 -16.26
C GLY A 120 2.56 3.75 -16.19
N GLY A 121 1.94 3.41 -17.33
CA GLY A 121 1.06 2.24 -17.45
C GLY A 121 -0.33 2.39 -16.80
N GLN A 122 -0.80 3.61 -16.57
CA GLN A 122 -2.13 3.88 -16.01
C GLN A 122 -3.06 4.45 -17.08
N SER A 123 -4.24 3.84 -17.23
CA SER A 123 -5.20 4.16 -18.27
C SER A 123 -6.65 4.14 -17.77
N LYS A 124 -7.52 4.84 -18.49
CA LYS A 124 -8.97 4.77 -18.33
C LYS A 124 -9.57 3.80 -19.31
N ASN A 125 -10.80 3.35 -19.07
CA ASN A 125 -11.58 2.56 -20.03
C ASN A 125 -10.82 1.33 -20.60
N PHE A 126 -10.09 0.61 -19.74
CA PHE A 126 -9.37 -0.62 -20.10
C PHE A 126 -8.32 -0.43 -21.22
N GLY A 127 -7.39 0.52 -21.04
CA GLY A 127 -6.31 0.77 -22.01
C GLY A 127 -6.57 1.93 -22.98
N GLY A 128 -7.56 2.77 -22.70
CA GLY A 128 -7.84 3.99 -23.44
C GLY A 128 -6.90 5.14 -23.06
N ASP A 129 -7.47 6.32 -22.84
CA ASP A 129 -6.70 7.53 -22.50
C ASP A 129 -5.91 7.36 -21.19
N GLN A 130 -4.84 8.16 -21.04
CA GLN A 130 -4.05 8.18 -19.81
C GLN A 130 -4.91 8.61 -18.61
N ALA A 131 -4.72 7.89 -17.49
CA ALA A 131 -5.35 8.19 -16.21
C ALA A 131 -4.77 9.43 -15.54
#